data_AF-A0AAR5QA98-F1
#
_entry.id   AF-A0AAR5QA98-F1
#
_cell.length_a   1.000
_cell.length_b   1.000
_cell.length_c   1.000
_cell.angle_alpha   90.00
_cell.angle_beta   90.00
_cell.angle_gamma   90.00
#
_symmetry.space_group_name_H-M   'P 1'
#
loop_
_entity.id
_entity.type
_entity.pdbx_description
1 polymer ?
#
loop_
_entity_poly.entity_id
_entity_poly.type
_entity_poly.pdbx_seq_one_letter_code
_entity_poly.pdbx_strand_id
1 'polypeptide(L)'
;AVDELLKNRYFHNCTVEDIKRVVDSSDKQRFSLRVFNGVLEICANQGHSIQGLDKLSLVPIREPGQFEVIHGTYFGKWAKIKREGLSRMSRNHIHFAKGLPCDKSVISGIRSNCQVFIYVNLKAALEAGIPFFLSSNGVVLSPGNEQGLIVPQYFSRVCDLYGHLMWNN
;
A
#
# COMPACT_ATOMS: atom_id res chain seq x y z
N ALA A 1 -0.70 1.72 -23.98
CA ALA A 1 -0.39 0.34 -24.44
C ALA A 1 1.07 0.00 -24.19
N VAL A 2 1.45 -1.29 -24.16
CA VAL A 2 2.88 -1.70 -24.08
C VAL A 2 3.68 -1.15 -25.26
N ASP A 3 3.11 -1.18 -26.48
CA ASP A 3 3.78 -0.67 -27.68
C ASP A 3 4.06 0.84 -27.61
N GLU A 4 3.21 1.61 -26.92
CA GLU A 4 3.45 3.04 -26.69
C GLU A 4 4.57 3.27 -25.66
N LEU A 5 4.64 2.43 -24.63
CA LEU A 5 5.72 2.49 -23.64
C LEU A 5 7.08 2.21 -24.29
N LEU A 6 7.16 1.20 -25.16
CA LEU A 6 8.39 0.83 -25.86
C LEU A 6 8.86 1.88 -26.87
N LYS A 7 7.97 2.73 -27.37
CA LYS A 7 8.32 3.90 -28.22
C LYS A 7 8.99 5.03 -27.44
N ASN A 8 8.94 5.03 -26.11
CA ASN A 8 9.57 6.06 -25.31
C ASN A 8 11.10 5.90 -25.34
N ARG A 9 11.83 7.02 -25.48
CA ARG A 9 13.30 7.07 -25.56
C ARG A 9 14.03 6.28 -24.45
N TYR A 10 13.41 6.14 -23.28
CA TYR A 10 13.99 5.39 -22.15
C TYR A 10 13.92 3.86 -22.32
N PHE A 11 13.13 3.35 -23.28
CA PHE A 11 12.90 1.92 -23.49
C PHE A 11 13.28 1.44 -24.90
N HIS A 12 14.10 2.20 -25.63
CA HIS A 12 14.45 1.92 -27.03
C HIS A 12 15.17 0.58 -27.27
N ASN A 13 15.75 -0.03 -26.22
CA ASN A 13 16.39 -1.36 -26.28
C ASN A 13 15.59 -2.44 -25.52
N CYS A 14 14.34 -2.16 -25.16
CA CYS A 14 13.48 -3.11 -24.45
C CYS A 14 12.48 -3.76 -25.41
N THR A 15 12.21 -5.03 -25.16
CA THR A 15 11.22 -5.84 -25.89
C THR A 15 9.97 -6.08 -25.04
N VAL A 16 8.92 -6.60 -25.66
CA VAL A 16 7.72 -7.05 -24.93
C VAL A 16 8.07 -8.17 -23.93
N GLU A 17 9.01 -9.04 -24.29
CA GLU A 17 9.54 -10.11 -23.45
C GLU A 17 10.26 -9.57 -22.21
N ASP A 18 10.98 -8.45 -22.35
CA ASP A 18 11.58 -7.75 -21.20
C ASP A 18 10.51 -7.23 -20.24
N ILE A 19 9.44 -6.65 -20.77
CA ILE A 19 8.31 -6.17 -19.97
C ILE A 19 7.63 -7.33 -19.22
N LYS A 20 7.35 -8.44 -19.91
CA LYS A 20 6.77 -9.65 -19.28
C LYS A 20 7.67 -10.17 -18.16
N ARG A 21 8.97 -10.29 -18.42
CA ARG A 21 9.96 -10.70 -17.43
C ARG A 21 9.99 -9.78 -16.21
N VAL A 22 9.93 -8.46 -16.40
CA VAL A 22 9.89 -7.49 -15.29
C VAL A 22 8.60 -7.63 -14.49
N VAL A 23 7.47 -7.83 -15.14
CA VAL A 23 6.18 -8.05 -14.46
C VAL A 23 6.25 -9.30 -13.59
N ASP A 24 6.72 -10.42 -14.16
CA ASP A 24 6.83 -11.72 -13.49
C ASP A 24 7.83 -11.70 -12.32
N SER A 25 8.98 -11.04 -12.50
CA SER A 25 10.05 -10.96 -11.50
C SER A 25 9.95 -9.76 -10.56
N SER A 26 8.93 -8.90 -10.70
CA SER A 26 8.83 -7.70 -9.87
C SER A 26 8.60 -8.05 -8.41
N ASP A 27 9.50 -7.60 -7.53
CA ASP A 27 9.27 -7.70 -6.09
C ASP A 27 7.92 -7.06 -5.77
N LYS A 28 7.11 -7.73 -4.96
CA LYS A 28 5.80 -7.24 -4.50
C LYS A 28 4.76 -7.06 -5.63
N GLN A 29 4.93 -7.70 -6.78
CA GLN A 29 3.94 -7.68 -7.88
C GLN A 29 3.53 -6.25 -8.23
N ARG A 30 4.52 -5.42 -8.55
CA ARG A 30 4.34 -3.97 -8.76
C ARG A 30 3.60 -3.63 -10.04
N PHE A 31 3.62 -4.55 -11.00
CA PHE A 31 3.03 -4.36 -12.31
C PHE A 31 2.08 -5.51 -12.62
N SER A 32 1.08 -5.24 -13.46
CA SER A 32 0.25 -6.27 -14.06
C SER A 32 0.11 -6.03 -15.54
N LEU A 33 0.04 -7.12 -16.29
CA LEU A 33 -0.31 -7.12 -17.71
C LEU A 33 -1.74 -7.55 -17.88
N ARG A 34 -2.43 -6.93 -18.83
CA ARG A 34 -3.76 -7.37 -19.28
C ARG A 34 -3.90 -7.14 -20.77
N VAL A 35 -4.72 -7.96 -21.42
CA VAL A 35 -5.16 -7.69 -22.80
C VAL A 35 -6.54 -7.05 -22.72
N PHE A 36 -6.68 -5.84 -23.25
CA PHE A 36 -7.96 -5.12 -23.32
C PHE A 36 -8.20 -4.67 -24.76
N ASN A 37 -9.33 -5.07 -25.35
CA ASN A 37 -9.66 -4.81 -26.76
C ASN A 37 -8.54 -5.22 -27.74
N GLY A 38 -7.89 -6.37 -27.48
CA GLY A 38 -6.79 -6.87 -28.30
C GLY A 38 -5.45 -6.15 -28.09
N VAL A 39 -5.39 -5.15 -27.22
CA VAL A 39 -4.17 -4.39 -26.90
C VAL A 39 -3.56 -4.88 -25.60
N LEU A 40 -2.27 -5.18 -25.61
CA LEU A 40 -1.52 -5.49 -24.39
C LEU A 40 -1.26 -4.19 -23.62
N GLU A 41 -1.78 -4.12 -22.40
CA GLU A 41 -1.62 -3.00 -21.47
C GLU A 41 -0.79 -3.43 -20.26
N ILE A 42 0.03 -2.50 -19.76
CA ILE A 42 0.71 -2.61 -18.47
C ILE A 42 0.17 -1.55 -17.53
N CYS A 43 -0.06 -1.91 -16.27
CA CYS A 43 -0.41 -0.99 -15.21
C CYS A 43 0.50 -1.18 -13.99
N ALA A 44 0.79 -0.08 -13.29
CA ALA A 44 1.33 -0.17 -11.94
C ALA A 44 0.20 -0.53 -10.98
N ASN A 45 0.45 -1.48 -10.09
CA ASN A 45 -0.52 -1.95 -9.12
C ASN A 45 -0.59 -1.06 -7.88
N GLN A 46 0.43 -0.22 -7.64
CA GLN A 46 0.54 0.60 -6.44
C GLN A 46 1.32 1.90 -6.68
N GLY A 47 1.17 2.87 -5.79
CA GLY A 47 2.01 4.07 -5.74
C GLY A 47 1.61 5.22 -6.66
N HIS A 48 0.38 5.21 -7.21
CA HIS A 48 -0.12 6.29 -8.05
C HIS A 48 -0.20 7.62 -7.30
N SER A 49 0.32 8.68 -7.91
CA SER A 49 0.19 10.07 -7.44
C SER A 49 -0.58 10.94 -8.46
N ILE A 50 -1.17 10.31 -9.48
CA ILE A 50 -1.95 10.97 -10.51
C ILE A 50 -3.41 11.05 -10.03
N GLN A 51 -4.00 12.23 -10.10
CA GLN A 51 -5.41 12.46 -9.76
C GLN A 51 -6.33 11.90 -10.87
N GLY A 52 -7.46 11.29 -10.50
CA GLY A 52 -8.45 10.77 -11.45
C GLY A 52 -8.21 9.35 -11.99
N LEU A 53 -7.24 8.61 -11.45
CA LEU A 53 -7.02 7.20 -11.79
C LEU A 53 -7.85 6.28 -10.88
N ASP A 54 -9.13 6.08 -11.25
CA ASP A 54 -10.04 5.09 -10.64
C ASP A 54 -9.78 3.64 -11.11
N LYS A 55 -8.67 3.39 -11.82
CA LYS A 55 -8.34 2.07 -12.42
C LYS A 55 -7.68 1.08 -11.46
N LEU A 56 -7.69 1.33 -10.16
CA LEU A 56 -7.38 0.28 -9.20
C LEU A 56 -8.68 -0.47 -8.90
N SER A 57 -8.71 -1.77 -9.17
CA SER A 57 -9.78 -2.65 -8.68
C SER A 57 -9.69 -2.70 -7.15
N LEU A 58 -10.33 -1.73 -6.50
CA LEU A 58 -10.39 -1.56 -5.06
C LEU A 58 -11.73 -2.11 -4.57
N VAL A 59 -11.67 -3.11 -3.71
CA VAL A 59 -12.85 -3.66 -3.03
C VAL A 59 -12.97 -2.99 -1.66
N PRO A 60 -14.10 -2.32 -1.35
CA PRO A 60 -14.30 -1.74 -0.02
C PRO A 60 -14.27 -2.80 1.08
N ILE A 61 -13.54 -2.52 2.15
CA ILE A 61 -13.54 -3.33 3.38
C ILE A 61 -14.64 -2.79 4.27
N ARG A 62 -15.72 -3.55 4.46
CA ARG A 62 -16.89 -3.14 5.26
C ARG A 62 -16.86 -3.64 6.69
N GLU A 63 -16.15 -4.75 6.92
CA GLU A 63 -16.01 -5.35 8.24
C GLU A 63 -14.53 -5.66 8.50
N PRO A 64 -14.08 -5.63 9.77
CA PRO A 64 -12.74 -6.06 10.13
C PRO A 64 -12.57 -7.55 9.80
N GLY A 65 -11.71 -7.87 8.84
CA GLY A 65 -11.35 -9.25 8.56
C GLY A 65 -10.45 -9.86 9.64
N GLN A 66 -10.10 -11.14 9.49
CA GLN A 66 -9.09 -11.82 10.32
C GLN A 66 -7.66 -11.47 9.88
N PHE A 67 -7.34 -10.19 9.75
CA PHE A 67 -5.99 -9.72 9.40
C PHE A 67 -5.67 -8.41 10.12
N GLU A 68 -4.38 -8.19 10.36
CA GLU A 68 -3.89 -6.93 10.94
C GLU A 68 -3.79 -5.85 9.86
N VAL A 69 -3.90 -4.57 10.24
CA VAL A 69 -3.65 -3.43 9.34
C VAL A 69 -2.44 -2.68 9.85
N ILE A 70 -1.29 -2.91 9.21
CA ILE A 70 0.02 -2.51 9.73
C ILE A 70 0.69 -1.49 8.81
N HIS A 71 1.18 -0.40 9.37
CA HIS A 71 2.04 0.56 8.69
C HIS A 71 3.46 0.50 9.22
N GLY A 72 4.43 0.22 8.35
CA GLY A 72 5.86 0.28 8.67
C GLY A 72 6.44 1.67 8.43
N THR A 73 7.17 2.20 9.40
CA THR A 73 7.84 3.50 9.34
C THR A 73 9.22 3.46 10.02
N TYR A 74 9.87 4.62 10.11
CA TYR A 74 11.21 4.80 10.68
C TYR A 74 11.14 5.52 12.02
N PHE A 75 12.08 5.27 12.94
CA PHE A 75 12.11 5.92 14.26
C PHE A 75 12.07 7.45 14.17
N GLY A 76 12.84 8.05 13.25
CA GLY A 76 12.88 9.50 13.04
C GLY A 76 11.55 10.11 12.56
N LYS A 77 10.58 9.28 12.12
CA LYS A 77 9.24 9.74 11.74
C LYS A 77 8.20 9.52 12.83
N TRP A 78 8.49 8.66 13.81
CA TRP A 78 7.52 8.27 14.84
C TRP A 78 7.00 9.45 15.65
N ALA A 79 7.87 10.34 16.13
CA ALA A 79 7.46 11.49 16.95
C ALA A 79 6.41 12.38 16.24
N LYS A 80 6.54 12.55 14.92
CA LYS A 80 5.57 13.30 14.11
C LYS A 80 4.27 12.51 13.97
N ILE A 81 4.36 11.24 13.60
CA ILE A 81 3.20 10.35 13.38
C ILE A 81 2.40 10.18 14.68
N LYS A 82 3.06 10.08 15.84
CA LYS A 82 2.40 9.99 17.15
C LYS A 82 1.53 11.21 17.46
N ARG A 83 1.91 12.40 16.97
CA ARG A 83 1.13 13.63 17.18
C ARG A 83 0.08 13.85 16.10
N GLU A 84 0.45 13.63 14.84
CA GLU A 84 -0.32 14.09 13.68
C GLU A 84 -1.08 12.96 12.97
N GLY A 85 -0.73 11.70 13.24
CA GLY A 85 -1.27 10.53 12.55
C GLY A 85 -0.48 10.11 11.31
N LEU A 86 -0.96 9.04 10.68
CA LEU A 86 -0.46 8.59 9.38
C LEU A 86 -1.11 9.42 8.28
N SER A 87 -0.31 9.98 7.37
CA SER A 87 -0.80 10.79 6.26
C SER A 87 -0.60 10.10 4.92
N ARG A 88 -1.57 10.25 4.01
CA ARG A 88 -1.38 9.87 2.60
C ARG A 88 -0.31 10.72 1.90
N MET A 89 0.09 11.84 2.49
CA MET A 89 1.04 12.80 1.91
C MET A 89 0.58 13.20 0.50
N SER A 90 1.46 13.16 -0.50
CA SER A 90 1.12 13.45 -1.90
C SER A 90 0.44 12.29 -2.63
N ARG A 91 0.20 11.15 -1.98
CA ARG A 91 -0.43 9.98 -2.60
C ARG A 91 -1.94 10.01 -2.45
N ASN A 92 -2.61 9.14 -3.21
CA ASN A 92 -4.05 8.92 -3.08
C ASN A 92 -4.42 8.17 -1.80
N HIS A 93 -3.56 7.26 -1.34
CA HIS A 93 -3.84 6.39 -0.19
C HIS A 93 -2.62 6.16 0.71
N ILE A 94 -2.88 6.01 2.01
CA ILE A 94 -1.99 5.36 2.98
C ILE A 94 -2.01 3.87 2.68
N HIS A 95 -0.83 3.25 2.67
CA HIS A 95 -0.67 1.83 2.37
C HIS A 95 -0.38 1.06 3.64
N PHE A 96 -1.01 -0.11 3.76
CA PHE A 96 -0.91 -0.99 4.90
C PHE A 96 -0.64 -2.43 4.46
N ALA A 97 0.03 -3.16 5.34
CA ALA A 97 0.28 -4.58 5.26
C ALA A 97 -0.78 -5.36 6.04
N LYS A 98 -0.98 -6.62 5.65
CA LYS A 98 -1.80 -7.59 6.39
C LYS A 98 -1.04 -8.39 7.46
N GLY A 99 0.28 -8.20 7.54
CA GLY A 99 1.18 -8.81 8.52
C GLY A 99 2.60 -8.26 8.37
N LEU A 100 3.54 -8.75 9.17
CA LEU A 100 4.92 -8.23 9.21
C LEU A 100 5.82 -8.83 8.11
N PRO A 101 6.93 -8.17 7.73
CA PRO A 101 7.90 -8.74 6.79
C PRO A 101 8.48 -10.11 7.19
N CYS A 102 8.54 -10.41 8.50
CA CYS A 102 9.03 -11.68 9.03
C CYS A 102 7.98 -12.81 8.92
N ASP A 103 6.73 -12.48 8.64
CA ASP A 103 5.68 -13.46 8.42
C ASP A 103 5.74 -13.96 6.97
N LYS A 104 6.23 -15.20 6.82
CA LYS A 104 6.38 -15.86 5.52
C LYS A 104 5.05 -16.13 4.81
N SER A 105 3.93 -16.04 5.52
CA SER A 105 2.60 -16.27 4.95
C SER A 105 2.04 -15.06 4.19
N VAL A 106 2.66 -13.88 4.32
CA VAL A 106 2.14 -12.62 3.76
C VAL A 106 3.21 -11.79 3.06
N ILE A 107 2.87 -11.29 1.87
CA ILE A 107 3.66 -10.27 1.18
C ILE A 107 3.38 -8.92 1.87
N SER A 108 4.15 -8.57 2.90
CA SER A 108 3.81 -7.44 3.77
C SER A 108 3.86 -6.07 3.09
N GLY A 109 4.50 -5.92 1.93
CA GLY A 109 4.62 -4.62 1.27
C GLY A 109 5.49 -3.59 2.04
N ILE A 110 5.73 -3.79 3.33
CA ILE A 110 6.60 -2.98 4.20
C ILE A 110 8.05 -3.09 3.72
N ARG A 111 8.83 -2.03 3.91
CA ARG A 111 10.26 -2.05 3.59
C ARG A 111 11.00 -2.82 4.67
N SER A 112 12.02 -3.59 4.28
CA SER A 112 12.83 -4.40 5.20
C SER A 112 13.56 -3.57 6.25
N ASN A 113 13.81 -2.28 5.98
CA ASN A 113 14.48 -1.37 6.90
C ASN A 113 13.53 -0.54 7.78
N CYS A 114 12.23 -0.82 7.78
CA CYS A 114 11.30 -0.21 8.74
C CYS A 114 11.65 -0.67 10.16
N GLN A 115 11.51 0.25 11.11
CA GLN A 115 11.91 0.06 12.50
C GLN A 115 10.74 0.17 13.49
N VAL A 116 9.64 0.76 13.03
CA VAL A 116 8.44 1.02 13.84
C VAL A 116 7.24 0.50 13.06
N PHE A 117 6.39 -0.27 13.74
CA PHE A 117 5.19 -0.88 13.17
C PHE A 117 3.96 -0.36 13.91
N ILE A 118 3.09 0.32 13.18
CA ILE A 118 1.87 0.93 13.70
C ILE A 118 0.69 0.06 13.29
N TYR A 119 -0.04 -0.44 14.27
CA TYR A 119 -1.21 -1.28 14.07
C TYR A 119 -2.45 -0.39 14.15
N VAL A 120 -3.33 -0.49 13.17
CA VAL A 120 -4.57 0.27 13.11
C VAL A 120 -5.71 -0.59 13.64
N ASN A 121 -6.51 -0.03 14.55
CA ASN A 121 -7.81 -0.55 14.92
C ASN A 121 -8.79 -0.31 13.76
N LEU A 122 -8.82 -1.27 12.83
CA LEU A 122 -9.65 -1.19 11.63
C LEU A 122 -11.14 -1.05 11.97
N LYS A 123 -11.61 -1.73 13.01
CA LYS A 123 -13.02 -1.64 13.45
C LYS A 123 -13.38 -0.21 13.83
N ALA A 124 -12.62 0.39 14.74
CA ALA A 124 -12.88 1.75 15.20
C ALA A 124 -12.76 2.78 14.06
N ALA A 125 -11.83 2.58 13.13
CA ALA A 125 -11.67 3.47 11.98
C ALA A 125 -12.86 3.38 11.00
N LEU A 126 -13.35 2.16 10.72
CA LEU A 126 -14.53 1.95 9.86
C LEU A 126 -15.81 2.50 10.50
N GLU A 127 -16.01 2.28 11.80
CA GLU A 127 -17.15 2.82 12.56
C GLU A 127 -17.16 4.35 12.58
N ALA A 128 -15.97 4.98 12.54
CA ALA A 128 -15.82 6.42 12.38
C ALA A 128 -15.95 6.93 10.94
N GLY A 129 -16.30 6.05 9.98
CA GLY A 129 -16.51 6.42 8.59
C GLY A 129 -15.23 6.58 7.77
N ILE A 130 -14.08 6.16 8.28
CA ILE A 130 -12.83 6.21 7.51
C ILE A 130 -12.79 5.00 6.55
N PRO A 131 -12.73 5.21 5.23
CA PRO A 131 -12.82 4.11 4.28
C PRO A 131 -11.51 3.34 4.18
N PHE A 132 -11.62 2.02 4.02
CA PHE A 132 -10.51 1.12 3.71
C PHE A 132 -10.87 0.26 2.51
N PHE A 133 -9.86 -0.10 1.73
CA PHE A 133 -9.99 -0.87 0.51
C PHE A 133 -8.93 -1.96 0.43
N LEU A 134 -9.27 -3.05 -0.23
CA LEU A 134 -8.34 -4.11 -0.61
C LEU A 134 -8.09 -4.02 -2.12
N SER A 135 -6.82 -3.91 -2.51
CA SER A 135 -6.43 -4.02 -3.92
C SER A 135 -6.41 -5.47 -4.38
N SER A 136 -6.42 -5.69 -5.70
CA SER A 136 -6.29 -7.02 -6.32
C SER A 136 -5.04 -7.80 -5.89
N ASN A 137 -3.95 -7.11 -5.57
CA ASN A 137 -2.71 -7.71 -5.06
C ASN A 137 -2.64 -7.81 -3.51
N GLY A 138 -3.78 -7.65 -2.83
CA GLY A 138 -3.91 -7.92 -1.40
C GLY A 138 -3.35 -6.86 -0.46
N VAL A 139 -3.06 -5.66 -0.96
CA VAL A 139 -2.62 -4.51 -0.14
C VAL A 139 -3.84 -3.77 0.38
N VAL A 140 -3.77 -3.36 1.65
CA VAL A 140 -4.83 -2.56 2.27
C VAL A 140 -4.50 -1.08 2.08
N LEU A 141 -5.50 -0.31 1.65
CA LEU A 141 -5.38 1.10 1.27
C LEU A 141 -6.46 1.92 1.99
N SER A 142 -6.11 3.11 2.46
CA SER A 142 -7.08 4.07 2.97
C SER A 142 -6.72 5.48 2.52
N PRO A 143 -7.67 6.30 2.06
CA PRO A 143 -7.41 7.71 1.81
C PRO A 143 -7.23 8.49 3.12
N GLY A 144 -7.54 7.89 4.28
CA GLY A 144 -7.65 8.59 5.55
C GLY A 144 -9.00 9.28 5.71
N ASN A 145 -9.12 10.10 6.74
CA ASN A 145 -10.25 11.00 6.95
C ASN A 145 -10.26 12.15 5.92
N GLU A 146 -11.11 13.15 6.11
CA GLU A 146 -11.22 14.33 5.23
C GLU A 146 -9.89 15.09 5.06
N GLN A 147 -9.00 15.03 6.07
CA GLN A 147 -7.67 15.64 6.03
C GLN A 147 -6.60 14.70 5.45
N GLY A 148 -6.97 13.50 5.02
CA GLY A 148 -6.06 12.48 4.48
C GLY A 148 -5.24 11.76 5.55
N LEU A 149 -5.78 11.66 6.77
CA LEU A 149 -5.08 11.13 7.95
C LEU A 149 -5.77 9.91 8.56
N ILE A 150 -4.97 9.00 9.11
CA ILE A 150 -5.39 8.10 10.20
C ILE A 150 -4.78 8.63 11.47
N VAL A 151 -5.60 9.28 12.30
CA VAL A 151 -5.14 9.92 13.53
C VAL A 151 -4.83 8.87 14.63
N PRO A 152 -3.97 9.20 15.61
CA PRO A 152 -3.46 8.23 16.58
C PRO A 152 -4.52 7.49 17.40
N GLN A 153 -5.72 8.07 17.57
CA GLN A 153 -6.83 7.40 18.29
C GLN A 153 -7.27 6.08 17.66
N TYR A 154 -6.95 5.88 16.37
CA TYR A 154 -7.23 4.63 15.66
C TYR A 154 -6.03 3.69 15.62
N PHE A 155 -4.94 4.00 16.31
CA PHE A 155 -3.84 3.05 16.47
C PHE A 155 -4.17 2.14 17.66
N SER A 156 -4.08 0.82 17.47
CA SER A 156 -4.26 -0.14 18.56
C SER A 156 -2.98 -0.31 19.37
N ARG A 157 -1.84 -0.41 18.68
CA ARG A 157 -0.51 -0.52 19.29
C ARG A 157 0.58 -0.09 18.32
N VAL A 158 1.75 0.23 18.86
CA VAL A 158 2.97 0.48 18.09
C VAL A 158 4.11 -0.32 18.69
N CYS A 159 4.82 -1.05 17.85
CA CYS A 159 5.96 -1.87 18.24
C CYS A 159 7.22 -1.46 17.48
N ASP A 160 8.39 -1.72 18.08
CA ASP A 160 9.66 -1.63 17.38
C ASP A 160 9.94 -2.91 16.55
N LEU A 161 11.09 -2.95 15.89
CA LEU A 161 11.51 -4.09 15.06
C LEU A 161 11.79 -5.38 15.81
N TYR A 162 11.92 -5.31 17.14
CA TYR A 162 12.12 -6.46 18.02
C TYR A 162 10.79 -6.93 18.63
N GLY A 163 9.68 -6.25 18.33
CA GLY A 163 8.37 -6.53 18.88
C GLY A 163 8.11 -5.88 20.24
N HIS A 164 9.00 -5.02 20.73
CA HIS A 164 8.78 -4.30 21.99
C HIS A 164 7.68 -3.26 21.81
N LEU A 165 6.77 -3.20 22.77
CA LEU A 165 5.69 -2.21 22.77
C LEU A 165 6.25 -0.81 23.02
N MET A 166 6.06 0.09 22.05
CA MET A 166 6.44 1.50 22.14
C MET A 166 5.29 2.39 22.59
N TRP A 167 4.06 1.99 22.28
CA TRP A 167 2.84 2.74 22.58
C TRP A 167 1.59 1.86 22.43
N ASN A 168 0.58 2.10 23.24
CA ASN A 168 -0.77 1.54 23.13
C ASN A 168 -1.81 2.61 23.47
N ASN A 169 -3.05 2.39 23.02
CA ASN A 169 -4.22 3.21 23.35
C ASN A 169 -5.11 2.49 24.35
#